data_AF-A0A9Q3I3W4-F1
#
_entry.id   AF-A0A9Q3I3W4-F1
#
_cell.length_a   1.000
_cell.length_b   1.000
_cell.length_c   1.000
_cell.angle_alpha   90.00
_cell.angle_beta   90.00
_cell.angle_gamma   90.00
#
_symmetry.space_group_name_H-M   'P 1'
#
loop_
_entity.id
_entity.type
_entity.pdbx_description
1 polymer ?
#
loop_
_entity_poly.entity_id
_entity_poly.type
_entity_poly.pdbx_seq_one_letter_code
_entity_poly.pdbx_strand_id
1 'polypeptide(L)'
;MLEKGWNQRLPTDTLKRELIDIHPKSSIFKKILDKVKHHAKQSMNEAFDYAKQKWDKSHKVPDFKVRDLGLVSTFHFNNIKGLRKVKDCFLRPFIISALHGAKAVEVELSFELENKHPTFPVSLIKPYHTADN
;
A
#
# COMPACT_ATOMS: atom_id res chain seq x y z
N MET A 1 13.25 33.76 67.86
CA MET A 1 11.90 33.16 67.82
C MET A 1 12.00 31.90 66.97
N LEU A 2 11.66 30.74 67.54
CA LEU A 2 11.76 29.43 66.91
C LEU A 2 10.44 29.18 66.13
N GLU A 3 10.50 29.05 64.81
CA GLU A 3 9.33 28.61 64.03
C GLU A 3 9.04 27.13 64.35
N LYS A 4 8.05 26.93 65.22
CA LYS A 4 7.45 25.63 65.55
C LYS A 4 6.76 25.07 64.30
N GLY A 5 7.21 23.92 63.80
CA GLY A 5 6.35 23.09 62.95
C GLY A 5 7.02 22.11 61.98
N TRP A 6 8.32 22.21 61.71
CA TRP A 6 8.95 21.34 60.71
C TRP A 6 9.55 20.08 61.31
N ASN A 7 8.84 18.96 61.17
CA ASN A 7 9.30 17.64 61.58
C ASN A 7 10.31 17.10 60.56
N GLN A 8 11.61 17.16 60.86
CA GLN A 8 12.72 16.77 59.98
C GLN A 8 12.75 15.28 59.59
N ARG A 9 11.88 14.46 60.19
CA ARG A 9 11.81 13.00 59.95
C ARG A 9 10.73 12.59 58.94
N LEU A 10 10.01 13.53 58.33
CA LEU A 10 9.02 13.18 57.31
C LEU A 10 9.75 12.71 56.03
N PRO A 11 9.50 11.48 55.54
CA PRO A 11 10.04 11.03 54.27
C PRO A 11 9.39 11.86 53.16
N THR A 12 10.12 12.83 52.62
CA THR A 12 9.63 13.73 51.57
C THR A 12 9.36 12.99 50.24
N ASP A 13 9.80 11.73 50.14
CA ASP A 13 9.72 10.88 48.96
C ASP A 13 8.47 9.99 48.87
N THR A 14 7.74 9.76 49.96
CA THR A 14 6.54 8.90 49.93
C THR A 14 5.31 9.63 49.39
N LEU A 15 5.14 10.91 49.73
CA LEU A 15 4.01 11.74 49.30
C LEU A 15 4.11 12.22 47.84
N LYS A 16 5.29 12.15 47.22
CA LYS A 16 5.54 12.64 45.85
C LYS A 16 5.37 11.58 44.76
N ARG A 17 5.10 10.32 45.12
CA ARG A 17 4.97 9.23 44.12
C ARG A 17 3.75 9.38 43.22
N GLU A 18 2.70 10.03 43.72
CA GLU A 18 1.46 10.29 42.97
C GLU A 18 1.37 11.71 42.39
N LEU A 19 2.35 12.58 42.66
CA LEU A 19 2.40 13.88 42.02
C LEU A 19 2.87 13.70 40.58
N ILE A 20 1.99 14.01 39.63
CA ILE A 20 2.35 14.20 38.24
C ILE A 20 3.33 15.38 38.22
N ASP A 21 4.61 15.07 38.02
CA ASP A 21 5.66 16.09 37.92
C ASP A 21 5.39 16.87 36.61
N ILE A 22 4.74 18.03 36.74
CA ILE A 22 4.34 18.90 35.61
C ILE A 22 5.57 19.28 34.76
N HIS A 23 6.76 19.23 35.37
CA HIS A 23 8.04 19.43 34.70
C HIS A 23 8.91 18.18 34.88
N PRO A 24 8.79 17.18 33.97
CA PRO A 24 9.63 16.00 34.06
C PRO A 24 11.10 16.42 34.02
N LYS A 25 11.87 15.97 35.01
CA LYS A 25 13.33 16.09 34.99
C LYS A 25 13.86 15.57 33.64
N SER A 26 14.93 16.17 33.11
CA SER A 26 15.50 15.81 31.79
C SER A 26 15.68 14.30 31.57
N SER A 27 16.05 13.56 32.62
CA SER A 27 16.20 12.11 32.60
C SER A 27 14.87 11.34 32.37
N ILE A 28 13.75 11.85 32.89
CA ILE A 28 12.41 11.29 32.68
C ILE A 28 11.93 11.62 31.27
N PHE A 29 12.13 12.87 30.82
CA PHE A 29 11.77 13.28 29.47
C PHE A 29 12.49 12.46 28.41
N LYS A 30 13.79 12.19 28.58
CA LYS A 30 14.55 11.30 27.69
C LYS A 30 13.92 9.91 27.59
N LYS A 31 13.57 9.28 28.71
CA LYS A 31 12.92 7.96 28.73
C LYS A 31 11.58 7.97 28.00
N ILE A 32 10.79 9.04 28.17
CA ILE A 32 9.52 9.21 27.46
C ILE A 32 9.78 9.34 25.95
N LEU A 33 10.72 10.18 25.54
CA LEU A 33 11.09 10.32 24.12
C LEU A 33 11.56 9.01 23.50
N ASP A 34 12.40 8.25 24.19
CA ASP A 34 12.90 6.97 23.70
C ASP A 34 11.76 5.96 23.53
N LYS A 35 10.81 5.92 24.47
CA LYS A 35 9.59 5.12 24.36
C LYS A 35 8.71 5.55 23.18
N VAL A 36 8.48 6.85 23.02
CA VAL A 36 7.68 7.40 21.91
C VAL A 36 8.34 7.10 20.56
N LYS A 37 9.66 7.24 20.45
CA LYS A 37 10.41 6.86 19.25
C LYS A 37 10.28 5.38 18.95
N HIS A 38 10.40 4.52 19.97
CA HIS A 38 10.26 3.09 19.78
C HIS A 38 8.86 2.72 19.31
N HIS A 39 7.83 3.27 19.95
CA HIS A 39 6.44 3.08 19.56
C HIS A 39 6.17 3.58 18.14
N ALA A 40 6.62 4.78 17.78
CA ALA A 40 6.48 5.30 16.43
C ALA A 40 7.09 4.37 15.38
N LYS A 41 8.28 3.82 15.66
CA LYS A 41 8.94 2.83 14.80
C LYS A 41 8.10 1.54 14.67
N GLN A 42 7.55 1.04 15.77
CA GLN A 42 6.67 -0.14 15.76
C GLN A 42 5.42 0.12 14.93
N SER A 43 4.73 1.25 15.14
CA SER A 43 3.54 1.61 14.38
C SER A 43 3.83 1.74 12.88
N MET A 44 4.99 2.27 12.48
CA MET A 44 5.39 2.32 11.07
C MET A 44 5.57 0.92 10.48
N ASN A 45 6.24 0.03 11.21
CA ASN A 45 6.45 -1.36 10.76
C ASN A 45 5.12 -2.11 10.65
N GLU A 46 4.25 -1.99 11.65
CA GLU A 46 2.92 -2.61 11.66
C GLU A 46 2.06 -2.12 10.49
N ALA A 47 2.10 -0.81 10.19
CA ALA A 47 1.38 -0.25 9.06
C ALA A 47 1.90 -0.81 7.71
N PHE A 48 3.22 -0.94 7.57
CA PHE A 48 3.83 -1.53 6.38
C PHE A 48 3.45 -3.01 6.22
N ASP A 49 3.55 -3.79 7.30
CA ASP A 49 3.20 -5.21 7.31
C ASP A 49 1.72 -5.43 7.03
N TYR A 50 0.84 -4.59 7.58
CA TYR A 50 -0.59 -4.62 7.29
C TYR A 50 -0.86 -4.37 5.81
N ALA A 51 -0.24 -3.33 5.23
CA ALA A 51 -0.40 -3.01 3.81
C ALA A 51 0.09 -4.16 2.92
N LYS A 52 1.24 -4.75 3.24
CA LYS A 52 1.80 -5.90 2.54
C LYS A 52 0.86 -7.12 2.62
N GLN A 53 0.43 -7.51 3.82
CA GLN A 53 -0.48 -8.65 3.99
C GLN A 53 -1.81 -8.44 3.28
N LYS A 54 -2.35 -7.22 3.29
CA LYS A 54 -3.59 -6.88 2.55
C LYS A 54 -3.39 -7.02 1.05
N TRP A 55 -2.25 -6.56 0.53
CA TRP A 55 -1.88 -6.72 -0.87
C TRP A 55 -1.74 -8.19 -1.23
N ASP A 56 -0.92 -8.95 -0.50
CA ASP A 56 -0.66 -10.37 -0.76
C ASP A 56 -1.95 -11.21 -0.73
N LYS A 57 -2.91 -10.89 0.15
CA LYS A 57 -4.22 -11.57 0.23
C LYS A 57 -5.14 -11.26 -0.96
N SER A 58 -5.09 -10.04 -1.48
CA SER A 58 -6.03 -9.57 -2.52
C SER A 58 -5.47 -9.72 -3.94
N HIS A 59 -4.14 -9.72 -4.07
CA HIS A 59 -3.47 -9.76 -5.35
C HIS A 59 -3.39 -11.19 -5.87
N LYS A 60 -4.24 -11.51 -6.84
CA LYS A 60 -4.14 -12.74 -7.64
C LYS A 60 -3.44 -12.36 -8.94
N VAL A 61 -2.27 -12.94 -9.19
CA VAL A 61 -1.61 -12.80 -10.49
C VAL A 61 -2.42 -13.66 -11.47
N PRO A 62 -3.03 -13.08 -12.51
CA PRO A 62 -3.71 -13.86 -13.54
C PRO A 62 -2.67 -14.70 -14.28
N ASP A 63 -2.89 -16.00 -14.34
CA ASP A 63 -2.09 -16.92 -15.14
C ASP A 63 -2.64 -16.92 -16.56
N PHE A 64 -1.83 -16.45 -17.50
CA PHE A 64 -2.17 -16.39 -18.92
C PHE A 64 -1.37 -17.44 -19.66
N LYS A 65 -2.00 -18.12 -20.62
CA LYS A 65 -1.31 -19.03 -21.54
C LYS A 65 -1.20 -18.41 -22.93
N VAL A 66 -0.21 -18.87 -23.68
CA VAL A 66 -0.09 -18.54 -25.09
C VAL A 66 -1.34 -19.02 -25.83
N ARG A 67 -1.89 -18.16 -26.69
CA ARG A 67 -3.19 -18.27 -27.39
C ARG A 67 -4.46 -18.02 -26.56
N ASP A 68 -4.35 -17.65 -25.29
CA ASP A 68 -5.52 -17.18 -24.55
C ASP A 68 -6.01 -15.83 -25.08
N LEU A 69 -7.30 -15.56 -24.90
CA LEU A 69 -7.92 -14.29 -25.24
C LEU A 69 -7.84 -13.33 -24.05
N GLY A 70 -7.29 -12.14 -24.29
CA GLY A 70 -7.14 -11.08 -23.29
C GLY A 70 -7.76 -9.77 -23.74
N LEU A 71 -8.50 -9.11 -22.86
CA LEU A 71 -8.98 -7.75 -23.06
C LEU A 71 -7.92 -6.74 -22.62
N VAL A 72 -7.49 -5.86 -23.51
CA VAL A 72 -6.46 -4.84 -23.21
C VAL A 72 -7.13 -3.56 -22.70
N SER A 73 -6.64 -3.03 -21.58
CA SER A 73 -7.18 -1.80 -20.97
C SER A 73 -6.79 -0.54 -21.76
N THR A 74 -7.77 0.33 -21.97
CA THR A 74 -7.60 1.61 -22.70
C THR A 74 -7.41 2.83 -21.83
N PHE A 75 -7.29 2.65 -20.53
CA PHE A 75 -7.31 3.75 -19.58
C PHE A 75 -6.22 4.80 -19.89
N HIS A 76 -5.04 4.34 -20.31
CA HIS A 76 -3.87 5.17 -20.62
C HIS A 76 -3.68 5.48 -22.11
N PHE A 77 -4.59 5.02 -22.98
CA PHE A 77 -4.50 5.34 -24.40
C PHE A 77 -5.19 6.68 -24.68
N ASN A 78 -4.38 7.66 -25.09
CA ASN A 78 -4.83 9.00 -25.51
C ASN A 78 -5.20 9.08 -27.00
N ASN A 79 -4.75 8.11 -27.80
CA ASN A 79 -4.89 8.12 -29.26
C ASN A 79 -6.14 7.37 -29.76
N ILE A 80 -6.95 6.83 -28.85
CA ILE A 80 -8.21 6.19 -29.19
C ILE A 80 -9.27 7.28 -29.34
N LYS A 81 -10.01 7.25 -30.44
CA LYS A 81 -11.01 8.25 -30.80
C LYS A 81 -12.19 8.17 -29.82
N GLY A 82 -12.48 9.27 -29.11
CA GLY A 82 -13.67 9.39 -28.26
C GLY A 82 -13.44 10.11 -26.93
N LEU A 83 -14.53 10.54 -26.30
CA LEU A 83 -14.48 11.15 -24.95
C LEU A 83 -14.17 10.06 -23.91
N ARG A 84 -13.24 10.36 -22.97
CA ARG A 84 -12.77 9.41 -21.94
C ARG A 84 -13.90 8.76 -21.12
N LYS A 85 -15.04 9.43 -20.96
CA LYS A 85 -16.21 8.93 -20.21
C LYS A 85 -17.10 7.97 -21.01
N VAL A 86 -17.03 8.04 -22.34
CA VAL A 86 -17.87 7.25 -23.25
C VAL A 86 -17.11 6.07 -23.83
N LYS A 87 -15.77 6.15 -23.90
CA LYS A 87 -14.95 5.06 -24.41
C LYS A 87 -15.00 3.83 -23.49
N ASP A 88 -15.02 2.65 -24.09
CA ASP A 88 -14.88 1.41 -23.36
C ASP A 88 -13.50 1.32 -22.70
N CYS A 89 -13.49 0.99 -21.41
CA CYS A 89 -12.26 0.85 -20.62
C CYS A 89 -11.39 -0.35 -21.05
N PHE A 90 -11.96 -1.29 -21.79
CA PHE A 90 -11.32 -2.49 -22.29
C PHE A 90 -11.68 -2.66 -23.75
N LEU A 91 -10.67 -2.89 -24.59
CA LEU A 91 -10.90 -3.24 -25.98
C LEU A 91 -10.97 -4.74 -26.14
N ARG A 92 -11.66 -5.11 -27.22
CA ARG A 92 -11.77 -6.40 -27.90
C ARG A 92 -10.82 -7.50 -27.39
N PRO A 93 -11.28 -8.76 -27.33
CA PRO A 93 -10.39 -9.88 -27.02
C PRO A 93 -9.28 -9.97 -28.07
N PHE A 94 -8.03 -9.88 -27.64
CA PHE A 94 -6.86 -10.09 -28.47
C PHE A 94 -6.19 -11.41 -28.09
N ILE A 95 -5.50 -12.02 -29.06
CA ILE A 95 -4.77 -13.26 -28.85
C ILE A 95 -3.42 -12.96 -28.21
N ILE A 96 -3.10 -13.67 -27.15
CA ILE A 96 -1.79 -13.61 -26.49
C ILE A 96 -0.79 -14.43 -27.34
N SER A 97 0.20 -13.75 -27.92
CA SER A 97 1.21 -14.38 -28.80
C SER A 97 2.35 -14.99 -27.98
N ALA A 98 2.85 -14.26 -26.99
CA ALA A 98 3.98 -14.70 -26.16
C ALA A 98 3.88 -14.17 -24.73
N LEU A 99 4.56 -14.85 -23.80
CA LEU A 99 4.64 -14.45 -22.39
C LEU A 99 6.08 -14.03 -22.07
N HIS A 100 6.24 -12.76 -21.68
CA HIS A 100 7.51 -12.20 -21.23
C HIS A 100 7.60 -12.32 -19.70
N GLY A 101 7.89 -13.53 -19.25
CA GLY A 101 7.89 -13.90 -17.83
C GLY A 101 6.51 -13.78 -17.18
N ALA A 102 6.47 -13.57 -15.86
CA ALA A 102 5.23 -13.51 -15.09
C ALA A 102 4.55 -12.12 -15.09
N LYS A 103 5.15 -11.11 -15.74
CA LYS A 103 4.73 -9.69 -15.59
C LYS A 103 4.28 -9.03 -16.86
N ALA A 104 4.66 -9.55 -18.02
CA ALA A 104 4.36 -8.94 -19.30
C ALA A 104 3.93 -10.00 -20.31
N VAL A 105 3.03 -9.58 -21.20
CA VAL A 105 2.39 -10.41 -22.20
C VAL A 105 2.46 -9.68 -23.51
N GLU A 106 2.81 -10.39 -24.57
CA GLU A 106 2.77 -9.89 -25.93
C GLU A 106 1.47 -10.30 -26.59
N VAL A 107 0.80 -9.30 -27.18
CA VAL A 107 -0.54 -9.43 -27.71
C VAL A 107 -0.53 -9.07 -29.18
N GLU A 108 -1.24 -9.85 -29.99
CA GLU A 108 -1.41 -9.55 -31.41
C GLU A 108 -2.38 -8.37 -31.55
N LEU A 109 -1.81 -7.17 -31.67
CA LEU A 109 -2.57 -5.94 -31.88
C LEU A 109 -3.03 -5.87 -33.33
N SER A 110 -4.29 -5.53 -33.53
CA SER A 110 -4.87 -5.24 -34.84
C SER A 110 -5.57 -3.89 -34.81
N PHE A 111 -5.75 -3.28 -35.98
CA PHE A 111 -6.57 -2.06 -36.15
C PHE A 111 -5.99 -0.83 -35.43
N GLU A 112 -6.79 -0.12 -34.61
CA GLU A 112 -6.45 1.14 -33.92
C GLU A 112 -5.20 1.11 -33.04
N LEU A 113 -4.68 -0.08 -32.72
CA LEU A 113 -3.52 -0.28 -31.87
C LEU A 113 -2.29 -0.81 -32.63
N GLU A 114 -2.33 -0.94 -33.96
CA GLU A 114 -1.20 -1.44 -34.76
C GLU A 114 0.08 -0.62 -34.58
N ASN A 115 -0.07 0.69 -34.35
CA ASN A 115 1.06 1.61 -34.09
C ASN A 115 1.55 1.59 -32.62
N LYS A 116 1.01 0.73 -31.75
CA LYS A 116 1.42 0.61 -30.35
C LYS A 116 2.29 -0.61 -30.14
N HIS A 117 3.15 -0.54 -29.13
CA HIS A 117 3.99 -1.67 -28.75
C HIS A 117 3.09 -2.84 -28.26
N PRO A 118 3.28 -4.07 -28.78
CA PRO A 118 2.39 -5.21 -28.50
C PRO A 118 2.56 -5.80 -27.10
N THR A 119 3.62 -5.44 -26.39
CA THR A 119 3.86 -5.91 -25.01
C THR A 119 3.14 -5.05 -23.98
N PHE A 120 2.27 -5.67 -23.19
CA PHE A 120 1.55 -5.05 -22.09
C PHE A 120 1.87 -5.73 -20.76
N PRO A 121 1.88 -4.99 -19.64
CA PRO A 121 1.92 -5.60 -18.33
C PRO A 121 0.62 -6.38 -18.05
N VAL A 122 0.74 -7.50 -17.35
CA VAL A 122 -0.39 -8.38 -16.98
C VAL A 122 -1.52 -7.65 -16.25
N SER A 123 -1.21 -6.56 -15.54
CA SER A 123 -2.18 -5.73 -14.81
C SER A 123 -3.15 -4.96 -15.72
N LEU A 124 -2.77 -4.74 -16.98
CA LEU A 124 -3.60 -4.05 -17.97
C LEU A 124 -4.40 -5.02 -18.84
N ILE A 125 -4.24 -6.32 -18.64
CA ILE A 125 -4.95 -7.35 -19.39
C ILE A 125 -5.97 -8.00 -18.45
N LYS A 126 -7.21 -8.15 -18.92
CA LYS A 126 -8.20 -8.99 -18.26
C LYS A 126 -8.38 -10.29 -19.04
N PRO A 127 -8.45 -11.45 -18.37
CA PRO A 127 -8.81 -12.69 -19.04
C PRO A 127 -10.20 -12.55 -19.65
N TYR A 128 -10.33 -12.90 -20.93
CA TYR A 128 -11.62 -12.97 -21.59
C TYR A 128 -12.18 -14.38 -21.42
N HIS A 129 -13.32 -14.49 -20.75
CA HIS A 129 -14.08 -15.72 -20.71
C HIS A 129 -15.15 -15.63 -21.79
N THR A 130 -14.98 -16.39 -22.87
CA THR A 130 -16.07 -16.58 -23.84
C THR A 130 -17.19 -17.28 -23.09
N ALA A 131 -18.38 -16.68 -23.08
CA ALA A 131 -19.57 -17.34 -22.56
C ALA A 131 -20.03 -18.39 -23.58
N ASP A 132 -19.28 -19.49 -23.68
CA ASP A 132 -19.68 -20.64 -24.48
C ASP A 132 -20.36 -21.68 -23.55
N ASN A 133 -21.70 -21.57 -23.54
CA ASN A 133 -22.74 -22.44 -22.97
C ASN A 133 -23.04 -22.36 -21.46
#